data_AF-A0A101VWK2-F1
#
_entry.id   AF-A0A101VWK2-F1
#
_cell.length_a   1.000
_cell.length_b   1.000
_cell.length_c   1.000
_cell.angle_alpha   90.00
_cell.angle_beta   90.00
_cell.angle_gamma   90.00
#
_symmetry.space_group_name_H-M   'P 1'
#
loop_
_entity.id
_entity.type
_entity.pdbx_description
1 polymer ?
#
loop_
_entity_poly.entity_id
_entity_poly.type
_entity_poly.pdbx_seq_one_letter_code
_entity_poly.pdbx_strand_id
1 'polypeptide(L)'
;MEKLNKVSKVLFYFTVLFFVIWLGGYISRQLVVYQLFNANDLTIKSVFDAFNLVPTLFVISPILTINMVTYISFLAFFILFILASKINLRKEGWLFISLMIVVITAPFEIYLLSYDYSVIAGVLTENFDSFKLARILKERIVVLSSFSLIEIFCYFGIIFLYIFRPLTKKDEN
;
A
#
# COMPACT_ATOMS: atom_id res chain seq x y z
N MET A 1 15.98 6.21 20.94
CA MET A 1 14.57 6.58 21.19
C MET A 1 14.45 7.27 22.52
N GLU A 2 14.17 8.57 22.48
CA GLU A 2 13.61 9.32 23.60
C GLU A 2 12.43 8.54 24.22
N LYS A 3 12.16 8.74 25.52
CA LYS A 3 11.04 8.08 26.20
C LYS A 3 9.72 8.50 25.53
N LEU A 4 9.19 7.63 24.67
CA LEU A 4 7.87 7.80 24.05
C LEU A 4 6.80 7.83 25.13
N ASN A 5 5.89 8.81 25.03
CA ASN A 5 4.70 8.87 25.86
C ASN A 5 3.72 7.73 25.50
N LYS A 6 2.71 7.49 26.34
CA LYS A 6 1.73 6.39 26.13
C LYS A 6 0.98 6.53 24.80
N VAL A 7 0.58 7.75 24.43
CA VAL A 7 -0.16 8.02 23.19
C VAL A 7 0.70 7.68 21.97
N SER A 8 1.94 8.13 21.93
CA SER A 8 2.87 7.83 20.84
C SER A 8 3.13 6.34 20.70
N LYS A 9 3.17 5.57 21.79
CA LYS A 9 3.30 4.11 21.74
C LYS A 9 2.08 3.44 21.10
N VAL A 10 0.87 3.91 21.43
CA VAL A 10 -0.37 3.40 20.84
C VAL A 10 -0.44 3.74 19.35
N LEU A 11 -0.15 4.99 18.99
CA LEU A 11 -0.08 5.41 17.58
C LEU A 11 0.95 4.59 16.81
N PHE A 12 2.13 4.39 17.40
CA PHE A 12 3.19 3.59 16.80
C PHE A 12 2.76 2.12 16.58
N TYR A 13 2.06 1.52 17.56
CA TYR A 13 1.50 0.19 17.41
C TYR A 13 0.54 0.09 16.21
N PHE A 14 -0.40 1.03 16.08
CA PHE A 14 -1.34 1.04 14.95
C PHE A 14 -0.64 1.32 13.62
N THR A 15 0.36 2.20 13.59
CA THR A 15 1.22 2.40 12.42
C THR A 15 1.81 1.09 11.94
N VAL A 16 2.44 0.32 12.84
CA VAL A 16 3.06 -0.98 12.49
C VAL A 16 2.01 -2.00 12.06
N LEU A 17 0.88 -2.08 12.76
CA LEU A 17 -0.20 -2.99 12.42
C LEU A 17 -0.72 -2.74 11.00
N PHE A 18 -1.11 -1.51 10.68
CA PHE A 18 -1.63 -1.17 9.37
C PHE A 18 -0.55 -1.26 8.28
N PHE A 19 0.70 -0.91 8.60
CA PHE A 19 1.83 -1.09 7.70
C PHE A 19 1.99 -2.55 7.26
N VAL A 20 1.99 -3.50 8.20
CA VAL A 20 2.17 -4.93 7.89
C VAL A 20 0.99 -5.47 7.09
N ILE A 21 -0.24 -5.14 7.49
CA ILE A 21 -1.44 -5.59 6.78
C ILE A 21 -1.47 -5.01 5.37
N TRP A 22 -1.18 -3.72 5.21
CA TRP A 22 -1.13 -3.08 3.91
C TRP A 22 -0.06 -3.70 3.02
N LEU A 23 1.19 -3.87 3.49
CA LEU A 23 2.28 -4.41 2.67
C LEU A 23 2.00 -5.85 2.22
N GLY A 24 1.50 -6.70 3.12
CA GLY A 24 1.09 -8.07 2.77
C GLY A 24 -0.08 -8.09 1.79
N GLY A 25 -1.07 -7.22 2.02
CA GLY A 25 -2.20 -7.02 1.12
C GLY A 25 -1.78 -6.48 -0.25
N TYR A 26 -0.74 -5.63 -0.29
CA TYR A 26 -0.24 -4.98 -1.50
C TYR A 26 0.34 -6.03 -2.44
N ILE A 27 1.22 -6.89 -1.91
CA ILE A 27 1.82 -8.00 -2.65
C ILE A 27 0.73 -8.97 -3.12
N SER A 28 -0.17 -9.35 -2.21
CA SER A 28 -1.26 -10.28 -2.51
C SER A 28 -2.19 -9.74 -3.59
N ARG A 29 -2.55 -8.44 -3.52
CA ARG A 29 -3.34 -7.75 -4.55
C ARG A 29 -2.67 -7.83 -5.90
N GLN A 30 -1.37 -7.53 -6.00
CA GLN A 30 -0.67 -7.61 -7.29
C GLN A 30 -0.73 -9.02 -7.84
N LEU A 31 -0.40 -10.03 -7.03
CA LEU A 31 -0.45 -11.43 -7.47
C LEU A 31 -1.83 -11.81 -7.99
N VAL A 32 -2.90 -11.47 -7.27
CA VAL A 32 -4.28 -11.79 -7.65
C VAL A 32 -4.71 -11.05 -8.92
N VAL A 33 -4.46 -9.76 -9.03
CA VAL A 33 -4.87 -8.96 -10.20
C VAL A 33 -4.12 -9.42 -11.46
N TYR A 34 -2.82 -9.74 -11.35
CA TYR A 34 -2.05 -10.29 -12.47
C TYR A 34 -2.59 -11.64 -12.96
N GLN A 35 -3.25 -12.45 -12.12
CA GLN A 35 -3.84 -13.71 -12.58
C GLN A 35 -4.95 -13.55 -13.61
N LEU A 36 -5.60 -12.37 -13.68
CA LEU A 36 -6.64 -12.07 -14.66
C LEU A 36 -6.12 -11.99 -16.09
N PHE A 37 -4.83 -11.68 -16.25
CA PHE A 37 -4.26 -11.31 -17.53
C PHE A 37 -3.22 -12.31 -18.03
N ASN A 38 -3.08 -12.42 -19.34
CA ASN A 38 -1.99 -13.12 -19.99
C ASN A 38 -0.68 -12.36 -19.77
N ALA A 39 0.40 -13.08 -19.47
CA ALA A 39 1.69 -12.47 -19.12
C ALA A 39 2.33 -11.67 -20.28
N ASN A 40 2.06 -12.06 -21.53
CA ASN A 40 2.74 -11.51 -22.70
C ASN A 40 2.17 -10.17 -23.18
N ASP A 41 0.84 -9.99 -23.11
CA ASP A 41 0.12 -8.88 -23.74
C ASP A 41 -0.89 -8.19 -22.81
N LEU A 42 -0.98 -8.66 -21.56
CA LEU A 42 -1.96 -8.22 -20.57
C LEU A 42 -3.40 -8.24 -21.12
N THR A 43 -3.74 -9.17 -22.02
CA THR A 43 -5.12 -9.44 -22.41
C THR A 43 -5.79 -10.28 -21.34
N ILE A 44 -7.11 -10.14 -21.17
CA ILE A 44 -7.86 -10.96 -20.21
C ILE A 44 -7.76 -12.43 -20.64
N LYS A 45 -7.43 -13.33 -19.71
CA LYS A 45 -7.36 -14.77 -20.02
C LYS A 45 -8.73 -15.28 -20.49
N SER A 46 -8.73 -16.20 -21.45
CA SER A 46 -9.97 -16.76 -22.03
C SER A 46 -10.90 -17.45 -21.02
N VAL A 47 -10.37 -17.87 -19.87
CA VAL A 47 -11.15 -18.44 -18.76
C VAL A 47 -12.09 -17.40 -18.12
N PHE A 48 -11.75 -16.11 -18.19
CA PHE A 48 -12.57 -15.01 -17.68
C PHE A 48 -13.46 -14.43 -18.79
N ASP A 49 -14.41 -15.23 -19.25
CA ASP A 49 -15.51 -14.76 -20.08
C ASP A 49 -16.50 -13.88 -19.29
N ALA A 50 -17.54 -13.36 -19.94
CA ALA A 50 -18.53 -12.48 -19.30
C ALA A 50 -19.19 -13.13 -18.06
N PHE A 51 -19.37 -14.45 -18.09
CA PHE A 51 -20.01 -15.21 -17.01
C PHE A 51 -19.09 -15.36 -15.79
N ASN A 52 -17.81 -15.65 -16.01
CA ASN A 52 -16.84 -15.87 -14.93
C ASN A 52 -16.17 -14.59 -14.42
N LEU A 53 -16.11 -13.53 -15.23
CA LEU A 53 -15.42 -12.30 -14.87
C LEU A 53 -16.15 -11.53 -13.77
N VAL A 54 -17.48 -11.49 -13.79
CA VAL A 54 -18.30 -10.83 -12.76
C VAL A 54 -18.03 -11.42 -11.36
N PRO A 55 -18.24 -12.73 -11.09
CA PRO A 55 -17.98 -13.30 -9.77
C PRO A 55 -16.50 -13.18 -9.37
N THR A 56 -15.58 -13.24 -10.34
CA THR A 56 -14.16 -13.02 -10.06
C THR A 56 -13.90 -11.61 -9.53
N LEU A 57 -14.48 -10.57 -10.14
CA LEU A 57 -14.34 -9.20 -9.67
C LEU A 57 -14.96 -8.99 -8.27
N PHE A 58 -16.07 -9.66 -7.96
CA PHE A 58 -16.63 -9.67 -6.61
C PHE A 58 -15.66 -10.29 -5.59
N VAL A 59 -14.99 -11.39 -5.94
CA VAL A 59 -14.01 -12.06 -5.06
C VAL A 59 -12.75 -11.22 -4.87
N ILE A 60 -12.34 -10.43 -5.88
CA ILE A 60 -11.17 -9.55 -5.81
C ILE A 60 -11.47 -8.24 -5.07
N SER A 61 -12.71 -7.74 -5.11
CA SER A 61 -13.07 -6.45 -4.50
C SER A 61 -12.69 -6.32 -3.00
N PRO A 62 -12.86 -7.35 -2.14
CA PRO A 62 -12.39 -7.29 -0.76
C PRO A 62 -10.89 -7.03 -0.61
N ILE A 63 -10.02 -7.62 -1.44
CA ILE A 63 -8.58 -7.41 -1.32
C ILE A 63 -8.19 -5.98 -1.74
N LEU A 64 -8.84 -5.42 -2.75
CA LEU A 64 -8.69 -4.02 -3.15
C LEU A 64 -9.13 -3.09 -1.99
N THR A 65 -10.28 -3.39 -1.40
CA THR A 65 -10.86 -2.61 -0.30
C THR A 65 -9.97 -2.63 0.94
N ILE A 66 -9.51 -3.81 1.36
CA ILE A 66 -8.61 -3.95 2.51
C ILE A 66 -7.31 -3.19 2.25
N ASN A 67 -6.71 -3.33 1.06
CA ASN A 67 -5.47 -2.64 0.74
C ASN A 67 -5.63 -1.11 0.79
N MET A 68 -6.68 -0.57 0.19
CA MET A 68 -7.00 0.86 0.23
C MET A 68 -7.18 1.38 1.66
N VAL A 69 -8.03 0.72 2.46
CA VAL A 69 -8.33 1.15 3.84
C VAL A 69 -7.08 1.06 4.72
N THR A 70 -6.30 0.01 4.59
CA THR A 70 -5.10 -0.20 5.41
C THR A 70 -3.99 0.75 5.03
N TYR A 71 -3.85 1.13 3.76
CA TYR A 71 -2.91 2.17 3.35
C TYR A 71 -3.24 3.55 3.94
N ILE A 72 -4.50 3.98 3.79
CA ILE A 72 -4.97 5.27 4.32
C ILE A 72 -4.81 5.30 5.84
N SER A 73 -5.15 4.19 6.51
CA SER A 73 -4.96 4.05 7.95
C SER A 73 -3.48 4.11 8.33
N PHE A 74 -2.60 3.41 7.61
CA PHE A 74 -1.15 3.48 7.81
C PHE A 74 -0.64 4.92 7.70
N LEU A 75 -0.97 5.65 6.63
CA LEU A 75 -0.56 7.04 6.46
C LEU A 75 -1.05 7.94 7.60
N ALA A 76 -2.32 7.82 7.97
CA ALA A 76 -2.90 8.61 9.05
C ALA A 76 -2.19 8.35 10.39
N PHE A 77 -2.04 7.09 10.79
CA PHE A 77 -1.36 6.74 12.04
C PHE A 77 0.13 7.07 12.02
N PHE A 78 0.81 6.92 10.87
CA PHE A 78 2.21 7.27 10.73
C PHE A 78 2.43 8.78 10.92
N ILE A 79 1.63 9.63 10.26
CA ILE A 79 1.70 11.08 10.42
C ILE A 79 1.38 11.47 11.86
N LEU A 80 0.32 10.94 12.45
CA LEU A 80 -0.03 11.20 13.84
C LEU A 80 1.08 10.78 14.82
N PHE A 81 1.74 9.64 14.56
CA PHE A 81 2.88 9.18 15.36
C PHE A 81 4.05 10.17 15.30
N ILE A 82 4.44 10.62 14.10
CA ILE A 82 5.54 11.59 13.94
C ILE A 82 5.22 12.89 14.70
N LEU A 83 3.99 13.42 14.56
CA LEU A 83 3.57 14.65 15.23
C LEU A 83 3.49 14.49 16.76
N ALA A 84 2.96 13.38 17.27
CA ALA A 84 2.75 13.15 18.69
C ALA A 84 4.03 12.77 19.44
N SER A 85 4.98 12.11 18.77
CA SER A 85 6.20 11.59 19.39
C SER A 85 7.23 12.68 19.69
N LYS A 86 7.16 13.83 19.01
CA LYS A 86 8.13 14.95 19.11
C LYS A 86 9.60 14.51 18.94
N ILE A 87 9.83 13.37 18.29
CA ILE A 87 11.17 12.83 18.06
C ILE A 87 11.94 13.81 17.20
N ASN A 88 13.16 14.13 17.61
CA ASN A 88 14.08 14.86 16.75
C ASN A 88 14.53 13.97 15.58
N LEU A 89 13.89 14.12 14.42
CA LEU A 89 14.19 13.36 13.20
C LEU A 89 15.66 13.50 12.76
N ARG A 90 16.34 14.58 13.14
CA ARG A 90 17.78 14.78 12.86
C ARG A 90 18.69 13.85 13.67
N LYS A 91 18.22 13.37 14.83
CA LYS A 91 18.94 12.39 15.67
C LYS A 91 18.63 10.95 15.29
N GLU A 92 17.43 10.68 14.77
CA GLU A 92 16.96 9.34 14.41
C GLU A 92 16.90 9.19 12.88
N GLY A 93 18.07 9.07 12.24
CA GLY A 93 18.21 9.06 10.77
C GLY A 93 17.38 7.99 10.06
N TRP A 94 17.26 6.78 10.64
CA TRP A 94 16.40 5.73 10.10
C TRP A 94 14.92 6.14 10.01
N LEU A 95 14.42 6.89 10.98
CA LEU A 95 13.03 7.37 11.00
C LEU A 95 12.82 8.49 9.98
N PHE A 96 13.83 9.35 9.84
CA PHE A 96 13.82 10.39 8.79
C PHE A 96 13.79 9.77 7.40
N ILE A 97 14.64 8.77 7.11
CA ILE A 97 14.64 8.09 5.82
C ILE A 97 13.30 7.38 5.58
N SER A 98 12.75 6.72 6.61
CA SER A 98 11.42 6.08 6.52
C SER A 98 10.32 7.10 6.17
N LEU A 99 10.35 8.28 6.80
CA LEU A 99 9.43 9.38 6.49
C LEU A 99 9.59 9.85 5.04
N MET A 100 10.83 10.02 4.55
CA MET A 100 11.08 10.43 3.16
C MET A 100 10.56 9.41 2.17
N ILE A 101 10.78 8.11 2.40
CA ILE A 101 10.22 7.04 1.57
C ILE A 101 8.70 7.16 1.50
N VAL A 102 8.03 7.26 2.65
CA VAL A 102 6.56 7.38 2.70
C VAL A 102 6.08 8.64 1.97
N VAL A 103 6.68 9.80 2.23
CA VAL A 103 6.27 11.07 1.60
C VAL A 103 6.47 11.05 0.07
N ILE A 104 7.57 10.50 -0.41
CA ILE A 104 7.88 10.44 -1.85
C ILE A 104 6.96 9.45 -2.55
N THR A 105 6.72 8.28 -1.96
CA THR A 105 5.88 7.23 -2.55
C THR A 105 4.38 7.52 -2.43
N ALA A 106 3.96 8.27 -1.41
CA ALA A 106 2.55 8.53 -1.13
C ALA A 106 1.70 9.07 -2.28
N PRO A 107 2.11 10.13 -3.03
CA PRO A 107 1.31 10.64 -4.14
C PRO A 107 1.07 9.59 -5.24
N PHE A 108 2.05 8.74 -5.51
CA PHE A 108 1.95 7.68 -6.52
C PHE A 108 0.97 6.59 -6.09
N GLU A 109 1.05 6.12 -4.84
CA GLU A 109 0.13 5.10 -4.35
C GLU A 109 -1.29 5.66 -4.20
N ILE A 110 -1.47 6.91 -3.74
CA ILE A 110 -2.78 7.57 -3.72
C ILE A 110 -3.38 7.64 -5.12
N TYR A 111 -2.57 7.97 -6.13
CA TYR A 111 -3.01 7.97 -7.52
C TYR A 111 -3.42 6.56 -7.98
N LEU A 112 -2.65 5.52 -7.67
CA LEU A 112 -3.01 4.13 -8.01
C LEU A 112 -4.28 3.66 -7.29
N LEU A 113 -4.50 4.07 -6.03
CA LEU A 113 -5.72 3.77 -5.28
C LEU A 113 -6.98 4.36 -5.92
N SER A 114 -6.88 5.39 -6.77
CA SER A 114 -8.04 5.91 -7.50
C SER A 114 -8.61 4.89 -8.50
N TYR A 115 -7.75 4.05 -9.08
CA TYR A 115 -8.17 2.92 -9.93
C TYR A 115 -8.82 1.82 -9.09
N ASP A 116 -8.22 1.47 -7.95
CA ASP A 116 -8.77 0.47 -7.03
C ASP A 116 -10.17 0.92 -6.55
N TYR A 117 -10.33 2.20 -6.19
CA TYR A 117 -11.62 2.79 -5.82
C TYR A 117 -12.65 2.70 -6.95
N SER A 118 -12.26 2.98 -8.20
CA SER A 118 -13.16 2.91 -9.36
C SER A 118 -13.70 1.49 -9.58
N VAL A 119 -12.86 0.47 -9.33
CA VAL A 119 -13.27 -0.94 -9.41
C VAL A 119 -14.20 -1.29 -8.25
N ILE A 120 -13.83 -0.93 -7.01
CA ILE A 120 -14.65 -1.18 -5.82
C ILE A 120 -16.04 -0.56 -5.98
N ALA A 121 -16.10 0.72 -6.36
CA ALA A 121 -17.36 1.44 -6.57
C ALA A 121 -18.20 0.81 -7.68
N GLY A 122 -17.57 0.39 -8.79
CA GLY A 122 -18.26 -0.32 -9.86
C GLY A 122 -18.88 -1.63 -9.39
N VAL A 123 -18.14 -2.45 -8.65
CA VAL A 123 -18.64 -3.72 -8.10
C VAL A 123 -19.83 -3.52 -7.15
N LEU A 124 -19.81 -2.47 -6.33
CA LEU A 124 -20.89 -2.16 -5.38
C LEU A 124 -22.21 -1.73 -6.05
N THR A 125 -22.17 -1.27 -7.29
CA THR A 125 -23.40 -0.88 -8.02
C THR A 125 -24.19 -2.07 -8.60
N GLU A 126 -23.70 -3.30 -8.44
CA GLU A 126 -24.32 -4.59 -8.84
C GLU A 126 -24.62 -4.78 -10.34
N ASN A 127 -24.66 -3.71 -11.14
CA ASN A 127 -24.96 -3.74 -12.57
C ASN A 127 -23.87 -2.98 -13.35
N PHE A 128 -22.68 -3.60 -13.43
CA PHE A 128 -21.48 -2.99 -14.01
C PHE A 128 -20.98 -3.73 -15.24
N ASP A 129 -20.30 -3.00 -16.12
CA ASP A 129 -19.54 -3.58 -17.22
C ASP A 129 -18.25 -4.21 -16.69
N SER A 130 -18.23 -5.54 -16.63
CA SER A 130 -17.10 -6.32 -16.10
C SER A 130 -15.82 -6.16 -16.92
N PHE A 131 -15.94 -6.00 -18.25
CA PHE A 131 -14.79 -5.75 -19.12
C PHE A 131 -14.23 -4.34 -18.93
N LYS A 132 -15.08 -3.36 -18.66
CA LYS A 132 -14.63 -2.01 -18.28
C LYS A 132 -13.84 -2.03 -16.97
N LEU A 133 -14.33 -2.71 -15.94
CA LEU A 133 -13.59 -2.79 -14.66
C LEU A 133 -12.28 -3.56 -14.80
N ALA A 134 -12.26 -4.65 -15.58
CA ALA A 134 -11.03 -5.36 -15.89
C ALA A 134 -10.04 -4.48 -16.67
N ARG A 135 -10.51 -3.61 -17.57
CA ARG A 135 -9.66 -2.63 -18.24
C ARG A 135 -9.05 -1.62 -17.25
N ILE A 136 -9.81 -1.15 -16.27
CA ILE A 136 -9.28 -0.25 -15.21
C ILE A 136 -8.18 -0.95 -14.41
N LEU A 137 -8.36 -2.23 -14.05
CA LEU A 137 -7.31 -3.02 -13.40
C LEU A 137 -6.06 -3.20 -14.27
N LYS A 138 -6.24 -3.38 -15.59
CA LYS A 138 -5.13 -3.40 -16.54
C LYS A 138 -4.39 -2.06 -16.58
N GLU A 139 -5.13 -0.95 -16.68
CA GLU A 139 -4.55 0.39 -16.69
C GLU A 139 -3.74 0.64 -15.42
N ARG A 140 -4.25 0.24 -14.26
CA ARG A 140 -3.55 0.28 -12.97
C ARG A 140 -2.24 -0.53 -12.94
N ILE A 141 -2.13 -1.63 -13.70
CA ILE A 141 -0.89 -2.40 -13.83
C ILE A 141 0.12 -1.66 -14.72
N VAL A 142 -0.34 -1.09 -15.83
CA VAL A 142 0.52 -0.49 -16.85
C VAL A 142 1.01 0.89 -16.42
N VAL A 143 0.12 1.68 -15.81
CA VAL A 143 0.41 3.00 -15.29
C VAL A 143 1.36 2.85 -14.11
N LEU A 144 2.54 3.48 -14.22
CA LEU A 144 3.61 3.37 -13.23
C LEU A 144 4.03 1.90 -12.97
N SER A 145 4.09 1.06 -14.00
CA SER A 145 4.36 -0.38 -13.87
C SER A 145 5.57 -0.75 -12.99
N SER A 146 6.68 -0.01 -13.11
CA SER A 146 7.88 -0.22 -12.28
C SER A 146 7.69 0.23 -10.83
N PHE A 147 6.78 1.17 -10.56
CA PHE A 147 6.55 1.73 -9.24
C PHE A 147 6.13 0.67 -8.23
N SER A 148 5.31 -0.31 -8.62
CA SER A 148 4.89 -1.35 -7.67
C SER A 148 6.04 -2.16 -7.11
N LEU A 149 7.07 -2.44 -7.91
CA LEU A 149 8.27 -3.13 -7.41
C LEU A 149 9.12 -2.20 -6.54
N ILE A 150 9.32 -0.95 -6.98
CA ILE A 150 10.05 0.06 -6.21
C ILE A 150 9.43 0.23 -4.83
N GLU A 151 8.11 0.35 -4.77
CA GLU A 151 7.35 0.49 -3.53
C GLU A 151 7.55 -0.72 -2.62
N ILE A 152 7.40 -1.95 -3.12
CA ILE A 152 7.67 -3.16 -2.33
C ILE A 152 9.07 -3.12 -1.72
N PHE A 153 10.11 -2.83 -2.51
CA PHE A 153 11.49 -2.79 -2.01
C PHE A 153 11.74 -1.64 -1.04
N CYS A 154 11.19 -0.46 -1.29
CA CYS A 154 11.27 0.70 -0.41
C CYS A 154 10.68 0.38 0.97
N TYR A 155 9.51 -0.25 1.02
CA TYR A 155 8.82 -0.56 2.27
C TYR A 155 9.43 -1.78 2.99
N PHE A 156 9.99 -2.76 2.29
CA PHE A 156 10.91 -3.73 2.93
C PHE A 156 12.16 -3.05 3.50
N GLY A 157 12.67 -2.01 2.83
CA GLY A 157 13.73 -1.15 3.34
C GLY A 157 13.34 -0.46 4.66
N ILE A 158 12.09 -0.02 4.81
CA ILE A 158 11.58 0.54 6.09
C ILE A 158 11.64 -0.52 7.20
N ILE A 159 11.30 -1.79 6.92
CA ILE A 159 11.42 -2.88 7.90
C ILE A 159 12.87 -3.03 8.35
N PHE A 160 13.81 -3.06 7.40
CA PHE A 160 15.24 -3.13 7.69
C PHE A 160 15.69 -1.94 8.56
N LEU A 161 15.34 -0.71 8.17
CA LEU A 161 15.65 0.51 8.91
C LEU A 161 15.08 0.47 10.34
N TYR A 162 13.88 -0.08 10.52
CA TYR A 162 13.24 -0.17 11.83
C TYR A 162 13.89 -1.21 12.75
N ILE A 163 14.34 -2.34 12.20
CA ILE A 163 15.01 -3.42 12.96
C ILE A 163 16.41 -2.98 13.39
N PHE A 164 17.23 -2.52 12.44
CA PHE A 164 18.64 -2.22 12.70
C PHE A 164 18.88 -0.81 13.24
N ARG A 165 17.95 0.12 12.97
CA ARG A 165 18.03 1.53 13.37
C ARG A 165 19.39 2.17 13.05
N PRO A 166 19.87 2.07 11.80
CA PRO A 166 21.13 2.69 11.43
C PRO A 166 21.02 4.21 11.55
N LEU A 167 22.16 4.90 11.63
CA LEU A 167 22.23 6.37 11.63
C LEU A 167 21.51 7.04 12.82
N THR A 168 21.22 6.30 13.90
CA THR A 168 20.87 6.90 15.19
C THR A 168 22.13 7.52 15.78
N LYS A 169 22.11 8.85 15.97
CA LYS A 169 23.18 9.52 16.70
C LYS A 169 23.11 9.09 18.16
N LYS A 170 24.18 8.45 18.64
CA LYS A 170 24.41 8.32 20.08
C LYS A 170 24.97 9.66 20.53
N ASP A 171 24.37 10.27 21.54
CA ASP A 171 25.00 11.42 22.19
C ASP A 171 26.33 10.87 22.76
N GLU A 172 27.45 11.24 22.12
CA GLU A 172 28.79 10.99 22.65
C GLU A 172 28.90 11.86 23.92
N ASN A 173 28.81 11.20 25.07
CA ASN A 173 29.37 11.73 26.31
C ASN A 173 30.85 11.41 26.34
#